data_AF-A0A7L1C4C5-F1
#
_entry.id   AF-A0A7L1C4C5-F1
#
_cell.length_a   1.000
_cell.length_b   1.000
_cell.length_c   1.000
_cell.angle_alpha   90.00
_cell.angle_beta   90.00
_cell.angle_gamma   90.00
#
_symmetry.space_group_name_H-M   'P 1'
#
loop_
_entity.id
_entity.type
_entity.pdbx_description
1 polymer ?
#
loop_
_entity_poly.entity_id
_entity_poly.type
_entity_poly.pdbx_seq_one_letter_code
_entity_poly.pdbx_strand_id
1 'polypeptide(L)'
;PGSDSGNVSQSQSRASGLGEAEDEDASEASLSATAAAYSAYLLADRSLFSEQIESLDKSLEDLLTRVDEFVGMLDMIRSDSSQVVNESIPQIYTKATEMRQIYRKIDKLEAFVKMIGNSVAGLEERVTKAETDLGAFPSTFKKILHTISMPSFLNKSSSSRQQQTLYEPPVLFKTEDYFPCLNEAPY
;
A
#
# COMPACT_ATOMS: atom_id res chain seq x y z
N PRO A 1 -63.53 -118.59 22.25
CA PRO A 1 -62.25 -118.46 21.51
C PRO A 1 -62.25 -117.19 20.65
N GLY A 2 -61.35 -116.24 20.94
CA GLY A 2 -61.16 -115.04 20.11
C GLY A 2 -60.91 -113.78 20.93
N SER A 3 -59.68 -113.68 21.41
CA SER A 3 -58.94 -112.57 22.03
C SER A 3 -59.56 -111.15 22.00
N ASP A 4 -59.77 -110.62 23.21
CA ASP A 4 -59.82 -109.19 23.51
C ASP A 4 -58.40 -108.76 23.92
N SER A 5 -57.75 -107.92 23.10
CA SER A 5 -56.40 -107.39 23.35
C SER A 5 -56.50 -105.90 23.68
N GLY A 6 -56.82 -105.60 24.94
CA GLY A 6 -56.68 -104.26 25.50
C GLY A 6 -55.21 -103.87 25.61
N ASN A 7 -54.78 -102.86 24.86
CA ASN A 7 -53.44 -102.29 24.99
C ASN A 7 -53.40 -101.31 26.17
N VAL A 8 -52.86 -101.75 27.30
CA VAL A 8 -52.58 -100.90 28.46
C VAL A 8 -51.27 -100.15 28.18
N SER A 9 -51.35 -98.86 27.82
CA SER A 9 -50.18 -97.99 27.83
C SER A 9 -49.75 -97.72 29.26
N GLN A 10 -48.68 -98.36 29.71
CA GLN A 10 -47.97 -97.98 30.93
C GLN A 10 -47.16 -96.70 30.67
N SER A 11 -47.64 -95.56 31.17
CA SER A 11 -46.80 -94.38 31.33
C SER A 11 -45.78 -94.67 32.43
N GLN A 12 -44.54 -94.95 32.04
CA GLN A 12 -43.42 -94.97 32.99
C GLN A 12 -43.09 -93.53 33.37
N SER A 13 -43.51 -93.10 34.56
CA SER A 13 -42.91 -91.95 35.24
C SER A 13 -41.46 -92.31 35.59
N ARG A 14 -40.52 -91.92 34.74
CA ARG A 14 -39.10 -91.90 35.08
C ARG A 14 -38.82 -90.67 35.92
N ALA A 15 -38.86 -90.85 37.25
CA ALA A 15 -38.06 -90.03 38.15
C ALA A 15 -36.63 -90.57 38.09
N SER A 16 -35.85 -90.10 37.12
CA SER A 16 -34.40 -90.27 37.12
C SER A 16 -33.80 -89.05 37.81
N GLY A 17 -33.50 -89.20 39.10
CA GLY A 17 -32.44 -88.42 39.70
C GLY A 17 -31.09 -88.92 39.20
N LEU A 18 -30.12 -88.00 39.18
CA LEU A 18 -28.70 -88.21 38.97
C LEU A 18 -28.29 -88.66 37.56
N GLY A 19 -28.10 -87.68 36.68
CA GLY A 19 -27.41 -87.86 35.40
C GLY A 19 -27.45 -86.61 34.52
N GLU A 20 -27.17 -85.42 35.06
CA GLU A 20 -27.24 -84.15 34.30
C GLU A 20 -25.91 -83.40 34.21
N ALA A 21 -24.80 -83.96 34.72
CA ALA A 21 -23.50 -83.29 34.58
C ALA A 21 -22.96 -83.32 33.13
N GLU A 22 -23.34 -84.30 32.31
CA GLU A 22 -22.78 -84.46 30.95
C GLU A 22 -23.55 -83.68 29.86
N ASP A 23 -24.84 -83.38 30.08
CA ASP A 23 -25.69 -82.64 29.11
C ASP A 23 -25.74 -81.12 29.40
N GLU A 24 -25.62 -80.70 30.67
CA GLU A 24 -25.50 -79.29 31.04
C GLU A 24 -24.21 -78.68 30.47
N ASP A 25 -23.08 -79.38 30.62
CA ASP A 25 -21.77 -78.97 30.07
C ASP A 25 -21.81 -78.82 28.54
N ALA A 26 -22.53 -79.71 27.83
CA ALA A 26 -22.69 -79.64 26.39
C ALA A 26 -23.57 -78.45 25.96
N SER A 27 -24.61 -78.16 26.74
CA SER A 27 -25.51 -77.02 26.50
C SER A 27 -24.83 -75.67 26.79
N GLU A 28 -24.02 -75.60 27.85
CA GLU A 28 -23.23 -74.42 28.21
C GLU A 28 -22.13 -74.18 27.18
N ALA A 29 -21.47 -75.24 26.69
CA ALA A 29 -20.51 -75.15 25.60
C ALA A 29 -21.16 -74.62 24.31
N SER A 30 -22.38 -75.06 23.98
CA SER A 30 -23.13 -74.58 22.80
C SER A 30 -23.55 -73.11 22.92
N LEU A 31 -24.02 -72.70 24.11
CA LEU A 31 -24.39 -71.32 24.40
C LEU A 31 -23.15 -70.40 24.38
N SER A 32 -22.04 -70.85 24.94
CA SER A 32 -20.74 -70.17 24.89
C SER A 32 -20.22 -70.03 23.47
N ALA A 33 -20.27 -71.08 22.65
CA ALA A 33 -19.90 -71.02 21.24
C ALA A 33 -20.80 -70.05 20.45
N THR A 34 -22.11 -70.05 20.73
CA THR A 34 -23.06 -69.14 20.08
C THR A 34 -22.82 -67.69 20.49
N ALA A 35 -22.58 -67.43 21.78
CA ALA A 35 -22.23 -66.10 22.30
C ALA A 35 -20.88 -65.61 21.76
N ALA A 36 -19.89 -66.51 21.60
CA ALA A 36 -18.62 -66.22 20.98
C ALA A 36 -18.78 -65.86 19.49
N ALA A 37 -19.59 -66.62 18.75
CA ALA A 37 -19.89 -66.33 17.34
C ALA A 37 -20.63 -64.98 17.19
N TYR A 38 -21.57 -64.68 18.08
CA TYR A 38 -22.31 -63.40 18.03
C TYR A 38 -21.43 -62.21 18.42
N SER A 39 -20.58 -62.35 19.45
CA SER A 39 -19.66 -61.28 19.86
C SER A 39 -18.52 -61.05 18.87
N ALA A 40 -18.13 -62.06 18.08
CA ALA A 40 -17.16 -61.91 16.99
C ALA A 40 -17.61 -60.90 15.92
N TYR A 41 -18.93 -60.79 15.64
CA TYR A 41 -19.45 -59.76 14.72
C TYR A 41 -19.20 -58.33 15.24
N LEU A 42 -19.31 -58.11 16.56
CA LEU A 42 -19.03 -56.81 17.18
C LEU A 42 -17.53 -56.51 17.23
N LEU A 43 -16.69 -57.55 17.37
CA LEU A 43 -15.23 -57.41 17.40
C LEU A 43 -14.61 -57.19 16.01
N ALA A 44 -15.19 -57.77 14.96
CA ALA A 44 -14.77 -57.51 13.58
C ALA A 44 -15.01 -56.05 13.17
N ASP A 45 -16.10 -55.46 13.68
CA ASP A 45 -16.40 -54.04 13.45
C ASP A 45 -15.53 -53.14 14.35
N ARG A 46 -15.18 -53.61 15.56
CA ARG A 46 -14.34 -52.86 16.51
C ARG A 46 -13.00 -52.40 15.93
N SER A 47 -12.35 -53.20 15.09
CA SER A 47 -11.08 -52.80 14.45
C SER A 47 -11.27 -51.70 13.40
N LEU A 48 -12.35 -51.78 12.61
CA LEU A 48 -12.71 -50.72 11.65
C LEU A 48 -13.15 -49.44 12.34
N PHE A 49 -13.86 -49.55 13.46
CA PHE A 49 -14.21 -48.42 14.30
C PHE A 49 -12.98 -47.77 14.94
N SER A 50 -11.99 -48.55 15.39
CA SER A 50 -10.75 -47.97 15.92
C SER A 50 -9.95 -47.21 14.86
N GLU A 51 -9.86 -47.73 13.63
CA GLU A 51 -9.19 -47.03 12.52
C GLU A 51 -9.88 -45.70 12.17
N GLN A 52 -11.21 -45.67 12.17
CA GLN A 52 -11.99 -44.45 11.92
C GLN A 52 -11.79 -43.41 13.03
N ILE A 53 -11.72 -43.85 14.29
CA ILE A 53 -11.46 -42.97 15.44
C ILE A 53 -10.05 -42.39 15.35
N GLU A 54 -9.03 -43.20 15.04
CA GLU A 54 -7.65 -42.73 14.87
C GLU A 54 -7.52 -41.76 13.68
N SER A 55 -8.22 -42.03 12.57
CA SER A 55 -8.24 -41.12 11.42
C SER A 55 -8.90 -39.78 11.77
N LEU A 56 -9.98 -39.80 12.56
CA LEU A 56 -10.66 -38.58 13.01
C LEU A 56 -9.76 -37.77 13.96
N ASP A 57 -9.11 -38.45 14.90
CA ASP A 57 -8.18 -37.85 15.86
C ASP A 57 -7.03 -37.16 15.13
N LYS A 58 -6.41 -37.85 14.17
CA LYS A 58 -5.38 -37.26 13.31
C LYS A 58 -5.89 -36.04 12.52
N SER A 59 -7.10 -36.11 11.97
CA SER A 59 -7.68 -34.97 11.26
C SER A 59 -7.98 -33.79 12.19
N LEU A 60 -8.29 -34.04 13.46
CA LEU A 60 -8.51 -33.00 14.46
C LEU A 60 -7.18 -32.31 14.82
N GLU A 61 -6.13 -33.09 15.07
CA GLU A 61 -4.79 -32.57 15.36
C GLU A 61 -4.23 -31.74 14.18
N ASP A 62 -4.40 -32.21 12.95
CA ASP A 62 -4.04 -31.46 11.75
C ASP A 62 -4.84 -30.14 11.66
N LEU A 63 -6.13 -30.15 12.01
CA LEU A 63 -6.96 -28.95 12.02
C LEU A 63 -6.53 -27.97 13.12
N LEU A 64 -6.24 -28.45 14.32
CA LEU A 64 -5.76 -27.63 15.44
C LEU A 64 -4.44 -26.96 15.08
N THR A 65 -3.50 -27.73 14.49
CA THR A 65 -2.22 -27.19 13.99
C THR A 65 -2.45 -26.07 12.97
N ARG A 66 -3.37 -26.27 12.02
CA ARG A 66 -3.69 -25.25 11.02
C ARG A 66 -4.35 -24.01 11.63
N VAL A 67 -5.15 -24.16 12.68
CA VAL A 67 -5.73 -23.02 13.40
C VAL A 67 -4.63 -22.19 14.06
N ASP A 68 -3.64 -22.83 14.68
CA ASP A 68 -2.50 -22.13 15.27
C ASP A 68 -1.68 -21.38 14.20
N GLU A 69 -1.47 -21.99 13.04
CA GLU A 69 -0.84 -21.32 11.89
C GLU A 69 -1.66 -20.11 11.40
N PHE A 70 -2.99 -20.22 11.34
CA PHE A 70 -3.87 -19.10 10.98
C PHE A 70 -3.76 -17.94 11.97
N VAL A 71 -3.68 -18.23 13.27
CA VAL A 71 -3.46 -17.21 14.29
C VAL A 71 -2.10 -16.51 14.05
N GLY A 72 -1.04 -17.27 13.78
CA GLY A 72 0.26 -16.71 13.44
C GLY A 72 0.22 -15.80 12.20
N MET A 73 -0.51 -16.22 11.15
CA MET A 73 -0.70 -15.39 9.96
C MET A 73 -1.49 -14.11 10.24
N LEU A 74 -2.52 -14.17 11.09
CA LEU A 74 -3.30 -12.99 11.49
C LEU A 74 -2.45 -11.99 12.28
N ASP A 75 -1.58 -12.48 13.16
CA ASP A 75 -0.67 -11.63 13.93
C ASP A 75 0.34 -10.94 13.02
N MET A 76 0.88 -11.64 12.02
CA MET A 76 1.73 -11.04 10.98
C MET A 76 0.99 -9.95 10.21
N ILE A 77 -0.22 -10.24 9.70
CA ILE A 77 -1.02 -9.25 8.95
C ILE A 77 -1.33 -8.04 9.83
N ARG A 78 -1.65 -8.24 11.11
CA ARG A 78 -1.93 -7.15 12.05
C ARG A 78 -0.69 -6.30 12.30
N SER A 79 0.46 -6.94 12.48
CA SER A 79 1.76 -6.26 12.63
C SER A 79 2.09 -5.43 11.40
N ASP A 80 2.01 -6.01 10.21
CA ASP A 80 2.31 -5.35 8.94
C ASP A 80 1.34 -4.17 8.69
N SER A 81 0.05 -4.37 8.96
CA SER A 81 -0.95 -3.31 8.85
C SER A 81 -0.64 -2.16 9.81
N SER A 82 -0.24 -2.47 11.05
CA SER A 82 0.17 -1.47 12.02
C SER A 82 1.41 -0.71 11.54
N GLN A 83 2.41 -1.40 10.99
CA GLN A 83 3.61 -0.76 10.45
C GLN A 83 3.28 0.18 9.28
N VAL A 84 2.48 -0.28 8.33
CA VAL A 84 2.09 0.53 7.17
C VAL A 84 1.34 1.79 7.59
N VAL A 85 0.36 1.65 8.48
CA VAL A 85 -0.51 2.76 8.90
C VAL A 85 0.22 3.74 9.81
N ASN A 86 1.02 3.25 10.76
CA ASN A 86 1.63 4.08 11.78
C ASN A 86 3.01 4.62 11.39
N GLU A 87 3.70 3.97 10.44
CA GLU A 87 5.06 4.36 10.05
C GLU A 87 5.13 4.72 8.57
N SER A 88 4.82 3.78 7.68
CA SER A 88 5.09 3.95 6.24
C SER A 88 4.27 5.07 5.61
N ILE A 89 2.96 5.14 5.89
CA ILE A 89 2.08 6.18 5.34
C ILE A 89 2.49 7.58 5.83
N PRO A 90 2.70 7.83 7.14
CA PRO A 90 3.19 9.11 7.62
C PRO A 90 4.55 9.52 7.02
N GLN A 91 5.47 8.58 6.84
CA GLN A 91 6.76 8.84 6.20
C GLN A 91 6.58 9.26 4.73
N ILE A 92 5.74 8.53 3.97
CA ILE A 92 5.41 8.89 2.58
C ILE A 92 4.78 10.28 2.52
N TYR A 93 3.84 10.60 3.42
CA TYR A 93 3.21 11.92 3.47
C TYR A 93 4.23 13.03 3.75
N THR A 94 5.16 12.78 4.66
CA THR A 94 6.25 13.72 5.00
C THR A 94 7.11 13.98 3.76
N LYS A 95 7.56 12.92 3.08
CA LYS A 95 8.34 13.04 1.84
C LYS A 95 7.58 13.72 0.71
N ALA A 96 6.30 13.42 0.52
CA ALA A 96 5.45 14.11 -0.44
C ALA A 96 5.34 15.62 -0.11
N THR A 97 5.33 15.98 1.17
CA THR A 97 5.29 17.39 1.60
C THR A 97 6.62 18.10 1.35
N GLU A 98 7.76 17.44 1.62
CA GLU A 98 9.09 17.95 1.26
C GLU A 98 9.19 18.18 -0.26
N MET A 99 8.70 17.23 -1.08
CA MET A 99 8.67 17.38 -2.55
C MET A 99 7.86 18.61 -2.99
N ARG A 100 6.70 18.87 -2.38
CA ARG A 100 5.91 20.09 -2.66
C ARG A 100 6.70 21.37 -2.39
N GLN A 101 7.58 21.39 -1.38
CA GLN A 101 8.43 22.55 -1.12
C GLN A 101 9.49 22.73 -2.21
N ILE A 102 10.04 21.62 -2.73
CA ILE A 102 10.99 21.66 -3.86
C ILE A 102 10.29 22.22 -5.10
N TYR A 103 9.09 21.73 -5.45
CA TYR A 103 8.33 22.26 -6.59
C TYR A 103 8.06 23.76 -6.46
N ARG A 104 7.69 24.25 -5.27
CA ARG A 104 7.55 25.70 -5.04
C ARG A 104 8.84 26.48 -5.27
N LYS A 105 10.01 25.91 -4.94
CA LYS A 105 11.30 26.55 -5.23
C LYS A 105 11.56 26.61 -6.74
N ILE A 106 11.19 25.55 -7.46
CA ILE A 106 11.29 25.49 -8.93
C ILE A 106 10.37 26.56 -9.56
N ASP A 107 9.11 26.65 -9.13
CA ASP A 107 8.16 27.64 -9.66
C ASP A 107 8.66 29.09 -9.44
N LYS A 108 9.20 29.38 -8.26
CA LYS A 108 9.81 30.69 -7.95
C LYS A 108 11.01 30.98 -8.86
N LEU A 109 11.84 29.98 -9.12
CA LEU A 109 12.98 30.11 -10.00
C LEU A 109 12.55 30.38 -11.45
N GLU A 110 11.54 29.66 -11.94
CA GLU A 110 11.00 29.89 -13.27
C GLU A 110 10.44 31.32 -13.42
N ALA A 111 9.64 31.77 -12.45
CA ALA A 111 9.11 33.12 -12.43
C ALA A 111 10.23 34.18 -12.43
N PHE A 112 11.28 33.95 -11.66
CA PHE A 112 12.44 34.83 -11.59
C PHE A 112 13.19 34.90 -12.93
N VAL A 113 13.47 33.75 -13.56
CA VAL A 113 14.12 33.70 -14.89
C VAL A 113 13.28 34.43 -15.94
N LYS A 114 11.96 34.24 -15.92
CA LYS A 114 11.04 34.93 -16.84
C LYS A 114 11.06 36.45 -16.64
N MET A 115 11.09 36.91 -15.39
CA MET A 115 11.20 38.33 -15.07
C MET A 115 12.52 38.91 -15.60
N ILE A 116 13.65 38.24 -15.38
CA ILE A 116 14.96 38.67 -15.93
C ILE A 116 14.90 38.75 -17.45
N GLY A 117 14.34 37.74 -18.11
CA GLY A 117 14.17 37.74 -19.57
C GLY A 117 13.42 38.98 -20.06
N ASN A 118 12.33 39.35 -19.39
CA ASN A 118 11.58 40.56 -19.72
C ASN A 118 12.38 41.84 -19.47
N SER A 119 13.16 41.91 -18.39
CA SER A 119 14.03 43.06 -18.09
C SER A 119 15.13 43.24 -19.13
N VAL A 120 15.76 42.15 -19.58
CA VAL A 120 16.79 42.18 -20.63
C VAL A 120 16.19 42.60 -21.97
N ALA A 121 15.04 42.03 -22.36
CA ALA A 121 14.36 42.42 -23.60
C ALA A 121 13.98 43.91 -23.60
N GLY A 122 13.49 44.43 -22.47
CA GLY A 122 13.19 45.86 -22.33
C GLY A 122 14.44 46.75 -22.35
N LEU A 123 15.58 46.26 -21.85
CA LEU A 123 16.86 46.96 -21.95
C LEU A 123 17.37 46.98 -23.40
N GLU A 124 17.32 45.84 -24.10
CA GLU A 124 17.70 45.73 -25.51
C GLU A 124 16.90 46.70 -26.38
N GLU A 125 15.57 46.78 -26.20
CA GLU A 125 14.72 47.73 -26.94
C GLU A 125 15.15 49.20 -26.72
N ARG A 126 15.45 49.57 -25.46
CA ARG A 126 15.92 50.93 -25.14
C ARG A 126 17.29 51.23 -25.75
N VAL A 127 18.20 50.26 -25.76
CA VAL A 127 19.52 50.39 -26.38
C VAL A 127 19.36 50.56 -27.89
N THR A 128 18.57 49.71 -28.55
CA THR A 128 18.28 49.85 -29.99
C THR A 128 17.67 51.21 -30.31
N LYS A 129 16.71 51.69 -29.50
CA LYS A 129 16.12 53.03 -29.69
C LYS A 129 17.16 54.14 -29.56
N ALA A 130 18.02 54.08 -28.54
CA ALA A 130 19.09 55.06 -28.35
C ALA A 130 20.10 55.03 -29.51
N GLU A 131 20.47 53.85 -30.00
CA GLU A 131 21.34 53.69 -31.18
C GLU A 131 20.69 54.23 -32.45
N THR A 132 19.39 54.04 -32.67
CA THR A 132 18.69 54.64 -33.82
C THR A 132 18.62 56.15 -33.73
N ASP A 133 18.35 56.70 -32.54
CA ASP A 133 18.26 58.15 -32.31
C ASP A 133 19.65 58.82 -32.47
N LEU A 134 20.72 58.14 -32.07
CA LEU A 134 22.10 58.64 -32.15
C LEU A 134 22.75 58.36 -33.53
N GLY A 135 22.39 57.25 -34.17
CA GLY A 135 22.84 56.82 -35.50
C GLY A 135 22.17 57.57 -36.65
N ALA A 136 20.98 58.14 -36.41
CA ALA A 136 20.44 59.21 -37.21
C ALA A 136 21.24 60.51 -36.93
N PHE A 137 22.49 60.54 -37.38
CA PHE A 137 23.32 61.75 -37.31
C PHE A 137 22.49 62.90 -37.92
N PRO A 138 22.12 63.94 -37.15
CA PRO A 138 21.16 64.89 -37.65
C PRO A 138 21.81 65.59 -38.84
N SER A 139 21.31 65.34 -40.05
CA SER A 139 21.78 65.98 -41.28
C SER A 139 21.72 67.52 -41.17
N THR A 140 20.94 68.01 -40.22
CA THR A 140 20.86 69.37 -39.72
C THR A 140 22.16 69.90 -39.08
N PHE A 141 22.93 69.10 -38.34
CA PHE A 141 24.23 69.56 -37.79
C PHE A 141 25.31 69.70 -38.85
N LYS A 142 25.28 68.87 -39.91
CA LYS A 142 26.16 69.09 -41.08
C LYS A 142 25.83 70.41 -41.78
N LYS A 143 24.55 70.76 -41.92
CA LYS A 143 24.13 72.04 -42.51
C LYS A 143 24.53 73.24 -41.65
N ILE A 144 24.45 73.13 -40.33
CA ILE A 144 24.82 74.23 -39.42
C ILE A 144 26.35 74.43 -39.38
N LEU A 145 27.15 73.36 -39.42
CA LEU A 145 28.61 73.49 -39.45
C LEU A 145 29.14 74.12 -40.75
N HIS A 146 28.42 73.97 -41.87
CA HIS A 146 28.78 74.64 -43.13
C HIS A 146 28.40 76.13 -43.19
N THR A 147 27.63 76.64 -42.23
CA THR A 147 27.20 78.05 -42.19
C THR A 147 27.99 78.90 -41.20
N ILE A 148 28.81 78.29 -40.32
CA ILE A 148 29.53 79.04 -39.28
C ILE A 148 30.99 79.24 -39.67
N SER A 149 31.18 80.14 -40.63
CA SER A 149 32.32 81.07 -40.66
C SER A 149 32.04 82.17 -39.62
N MET A 150 32.91 82.28 -38.62
CA MET A 150 32.92 83.17 -37.43
C MET A 150 32.74 84.70 -37.70
N PRO A 151 32.59 85.58 -36.68
CA PRO A 151 32.07 85.44 -35.30
C PRO A 151 31.16 86.62 -34.84
N SER A 152 30.71 86.53 -33.58
CA SER A 152 30.55 87.63 -32.60
C SER A 152 29.15 88.06 -32.14
N PHE A 153 29.13 88.31 -30.82
CA PHE A 153 28.21 89.12 -30.01
C PHE A 153 26.79 88.59 -29.73
N LEU A 154 26.59 88.32 -28.44
CA LEU A 154 25.40 88.62 -27.63
C LEU A 154 24.04 88.49 -28.33
N ASN A 155 23.27 87.46 -27.99
CA ASN A 155 21.99 87.70 -27.32
C ASN A 155 21.31 86.43 -26.82
N LYS A 156 20.73 86.62 -25.63
CA LYS A 156 19.65 85.88 -24.99
C LYS A 156 18.65 85.34 -26.02
N SER A 157 18.68 84.03 -26.26
CA SER A 157 17.54 83.29 -26.78
C SER A 157 17.37 82.05 -25.93
N SER A 158 16.23 81.98 -25.27
CA SER A 158 15.69 80.77 -24.64
C SER A 158 15.49 79.75 -25.75
N SER A 159 16.53 78.99 -26.07
CA SER A 159 16.45 77.86 -26.97
C SER A 159 15.53 76.84 -26.33
N SER A 160 14.45 76.53 -27.06
CA SER A 160 13.51 75.47 -26.76
C SER A 160 14.29 74.25 -26.31
N ARG A 161 14.04 73.86 -25.06
CA ARG A 161 14.40 72.60 -24.44
C ARG A 161 14.21 71.48 -25.46
N GLN A 162 15.26 71.16 -26.22
CA GLN A 162 15.43 69.83 -26.77
C GLN A 162 15.30 68.96 -25.54
N GLN A 163 14.21 68.22 -25.48
CA GLN A 163 13.98 67.24 -24.45
C GLN A 163 15.13 66.26 -24.57
N GLN A 164 16.24 66.56 -23.88
CA GLN A 164 17.17 65.55 -23.44
C GLN A 164 16.27 64.57 -22.71
N THR A 165 16.04 63.42 -23.33
CA THR A 165 15.39 62.30 -22.68
C THR A 165 16.23 62.05 -21.44
N LEU A 166 15.72 62.52 -20.30
CA LEU A 166 16.38 62.41 -19.02
C LEU A 166 16.63 60.91 -18.83
N TYR A 167 17.91 60.53 -18.75
CA TYR A 167 18.27 59.13 -18.55
C TYR A 167 17.61 58.66 -17.25
N GLU A 168 16.63 57.77 -17.39
CA GLU A 168 16.01 57.09 -16.26
C GLU A 168 16.70 55.73 -16.10
N PRO A 169 17.42 55.51 -14.99
CA PRO A 169 18.08 54.25 -14.72
C PRO A 169 17.09 53.08 -14.78
N PRO A 170 17.43 51.96 -15.43
CA PRO A 170 16.58 50.78 -15.40
C PRO A 170 16.40 50.29 -13.95
N VAL A 171 15.18 49.87 -13.62
CA VAL A 171 14.89 49.26 -12.33
C VAL A 171 15.66 47.95 -12.24
N LEU A 172 16.68 47.93 -11.40
CA LEU A 172 17.48 46.74 -11.13
C LEU A 172 16.66 45.80 -10.23
N PHE A 173 16.54 44.54 -10.65
CA PHE A 173 15.94 43.51 -9.79
C PHE A 173 16.95 43.08 -8.73
N LYS A 174 16.45 42.80 -7.53
CA LYS A 174 17.24 42.24 -6.44
C LYS A 174 16.88 40.78 -6.27
N THR A 175 17.88 39.91 -6.28
CA THR A 175 17.67 38.47 -6.09
C THR A 175 17.10 38.18 -4.69
N GLU A 176 17.43 39.03 -3.71
CA GLU A 176 16.97 38.94 -2.32
C GLU A 176 15.44 38.99 -2.20
N ASP A 177 14.77 39.73 -3.09
CA ASP A 177 13.31 39.90 -3.08
C ASP A 177 12.57 38.61 -3.49
N TYR A 178 13.25 37.70 -4.19
CA TYR A 178 12.68 36.46 -4.72
C TYR A 178 13.19 35.22 -3.98
N PHE A 179 14.43 35.27 -3.50
CA PHE A 179 15.07 34.24 -2.69
C PHE A 179 15.62 34.87 -1.40
N PRO A 180 14.77 35.09 -0.39
CA PRO A 180 15.25 35.54 0.90
C PRO A 180 16.24 34.49 1.42
N CYS A 181 17.45 34.93 1.78
CA CYS A 181 18.39 34.08 2.51
C CYS A 181 17.65 33.54 3.74
N LEU A 182 17.46 32.22 3.81
CA LEU A 182 17.02 31.59 5.05
C LEU A 182 18.14 31.89 6.05
N ASN A 183 17.94 32.87 6.93
CA ASN A 183 18.77 33.02 8.11
C ASN A 183 18.85 31.64 8.75
N GLU A 184 20.08 31.10 8.84
CA GLU A 184 20.38 29.95 9.68
C GLU A 184 19.76 30.22 11.05
N ALA A 185 18.74 29.44 11.39
CA ALA A 185 18.33 29.36 12.78
C ALA A 185 19.53 28.77 13.52
N PRO A 186 20.04 29.44 14.58
CA PRO A 186 21.08 28.86 15.39
C PRO A 186 20.47 27.66 16.13
N TYR A 187 20.94 26.47 15.79
CA TYR A 187 20.92 25.32 16.68
C TYR A 187 22.34 25.09 17.17
#